data_AF-A0A329RTU4-F1
#
_entry.id   AF-A0A329RTU4-F1
#
_cell.length_a   1.000
_cell.length_b   1.000
_cell.length_c   1.000
_cell.angle_alpha   90.00
_cell.angle_beta   90.00
_cell.angle_gamma   90.00
#
_symmetry.space_group_name_H-M   'P 1'
#
loop_
_entity.id
_entity.type
_entity.pdbx_description
1 polymer ?
#
loop_
_entity_poly.entity_id
_entity_poly.type
_entity_poly.pdbx_seq_one_letter_code
_entity_poly.pdbx_strand_id
1 'polypeptide(L)'
;MLRQVPRRSLQLMRRVRHFSSSPDAQPPSRNFYGDLSQYLKRVLDRKDQLKRYLDHIVFPPSNWTLHNYYLYAQLQLPSKTEIDAVEFLDGARFACDRILRAMHSPELIDFATANAPFSRPEIADEMEQMFESTCYQGQLLPRTRRLGLGVPSHELKELDFTGVYLSGVKVDRPTRAYLKTEEKLRAVALQAIAEQQHKLRQMSERPNITEMMSDLSSIKKKMESVEMEPEDGSETLERLQLRALFHTTQTVEAVSAMTSERVAVKSDVKTTLCFESFVTNPEDVDWQIVQMNQFGRVVS
;
A
#
# COMPACT_ATOMS: atom_id res chain seq x y z
N MET A 1 -27.73 -12.83 4.26
CA MET A 1 -27.01 -13.72 3.33
C MET A 1 -25.91 -12.94 2.64
N LEU A 2 -24.67 -13.12 3.08
CA LEU A 2 -23.48 -12.47 2.53
C LEU A 2 -23.27 -12.97 1.10
N ARG A 3 -23.41 -12.08 0.11
CA ARG A 3 -22.95 -12.34 -1.25
C ARG A 3 -21.42 -12.29 -1.20
N GLN A 4 -20.81 -13.45 -0.97
CA GLN A 4 -19.39 -13.64 -1.26
C GLN A 4 -19.20 -13.30 -2.74
N VAL A 5 -18.61 -12.13 -3.01
CA VAL A 5 -18.02 -11.89 -4.32
C VAL A 5 -16.80 -12.80 -4.36
N PRO A 6 -16.70 -13.76 -5.29
CA PRO A 6 -15.54 -14.61 -5.40
C PRO A 6 -14.40 -13.73 -5.92
N ARG A 7 -13.63 -13.14 -5.01
CA ARG A 7 -12.29 -12.64 -5.33
C ARG A 7 -11.48 -13.87 -5.68
N ARG A 8 -11.23 -14.09 -6.98
CA ARG A 8 -10.33 -15.13 -7.47
C ARG A 8 -8.94 -14.84 -6.91
N SER A 9 -8.65 -15.40 -5.75
CA SER A 9 -7.32 -15.45 -5.15
C SER A 9 -6.44 -16.34 -6.04
N LEU A 10 -5.74 -15.75 -6.99
CA LEU A 10 -4.69 -16.46 -7.70
C LEU A 10 -3.49 -16.61 -6.76
N GLN A 11 -3.12 -17.87 -6.55
CA GLN A 11 -2.14 -18.39 -5.61
C GLN A 11 -0.69 -18.05 -5.96
N LEU A 12 -0.40 -16.88 -6.54
CA LEU A 12 0.92 -16.52 -7.07
C LEU A 12 1.92 -16.00 -6.02
N MET A 13 1.50 -15.89 -4.76
CA MET A 13 2.37 -15.53 -3.62
C MET A 13 2.33 -16.59 -2.49
N ARG A 14 2.15 -17.88 -2.83
CA ARG A 14 2.41 -18.98 -1.88
C ARG A 14 3.89 -19.37 -1.91
N ARG A 15 4.79 -18.44 -1.57
CA ARG A 15 5.99 -18.84 -0.81
C ARG A 15 5.50 -19.15 0.60
N VAL A 16 6.05 -20.21 1.19
CA VAL A 16 5.64 -20.80 2.46
C VAL A 16 5.47 -19.70 3.51
N ARG A 17 4.21 -19.31 3.78
CA ARG A 17 3.85 -18.34 4.80
C ARG A 17 4.09 -19.01 6.16
N HIS A 18 5.16 -18.62 6.85
CA HIS A 18 5.42 -19.11 8.21
C HIS A 18 4.81 -18.16 9.24
N PHE A 19 3.47 -18.06 9.26
CA PHE A 19 2.80 -17.39 10.38
C PHE A 19 2.72 -18.37 11.55
N SER A 20 3.50 -18.11 12.59
CA SER A 20 3.41 -18.89 13.83
C SER A 20 2.25 -18.37 14.66
N SER A 21 1.29 -19.23 14.96
CA SER A 21 0.30 -18.98 15.98
C SER A 21 0.90 -19.35 17.34
N SER A 22 0.88 -18.39 18.28
CA SER A 22 1.18 -18.75 19.67
C SER A 22 -0.01 -19.54 20.23
N PRO A 23 0.17 -20.75 20.77
CA PRO A 23 -0.92 -21.59 21.30
C PRO A 23 -1.66 -20.94 22.48
N ASP A 24 -1.10 -19.89 23.10
CA ASP A 24 -1.68 -19.17 24.23
C ASP A 24 -2.37 -17.82 23.85
N ALA A 25 -2.58 -17.54 22.55
CA ALA A 25 -3.14 -16.26 22.11
C ALA A 25 -4.65 -16.14 22.43
N GLN A 26 -4.97 -15.67 23.64
CA GLN A 26 -6.33 -15.29 24.00
C GLN A 26 -6.74 -13.98 23.31
N PRO A 27 -8.03 -13.80 22.94
CA PRO A 27 -8.53 -12.52 22.45
C PRO A 27 -8.27 -11.42 23.48
N PRO A 28 -8.09 -10.15 23.06
CA PRO A 28 -7.92 -9.04 23.97
C PRO A 28 -9.04 -9.05 25.01
N SER A 29 -8.64 -9.21 26.26
CA SER A 29 -9.55 -9.35 27.38
C SER A 29 -10.17 -7.99 27.68
N ARG A 30 -11.34 -7.97 28.32
CA ARG A 30 -11.94 -6.72 28.82
C ARG A 30 -11.07 -6.02 29.90
N ASN A 31 -9.97 -6.65 30.30
CA ASN A 31 -9.03 -6.20 31.33
C ASN A 31 -7.74 -5.67 30.68
N PHE A 32 -7.65 -4.34 30.60
CA PHE A 32 -6.49 -3.59 30.11
C PHE A 32 -5.13 -4.07 30.67
N TYR A 33 -5.09 -4.45 31.95
CA TYR A 33 -3.88 -4.95 32.61
C TYR A 33 -3.44 -6.34 32.11
N GLY A 34 -4.39 -7.22 31.76
CA GLY A 34 -4.11 -8.53 31.19
C GLY A 34 -3.48 -8.40 29.81
N ASP A 35 -4.07 -7.56 28.96
CA ASP A 35 -3.59 -7.32 27.60
C ASP A 35 -2.20 -6.67 27.58
N LEU A 36 -1.95 -5.71 28.50
CA LEU A 36 -0.64 -5.10 28.65
C LEU A 36 0.42 -6.12 29.13
N SER A 37 0.06 -7.00 30.07
CA SER A 37 0.98 -8.03 30.57
C SER A 37 1.36 -9.03 29.49
N GLN A 38 0.39 -9.47 28.67
CA GLN A 38 0.64 -10.37 27.55
C GLN A 38 1.48 -9.71 26.46
N TYR A 39 1.21 -8.43 26.17
CA TYR A 39 2.03 -7.64 25.25
C TYR A 39 3.48 -7.53 25.73
N LEU A 40 3.71 -7.12 26.98
CA LEU A 40 5.05 -7.01 27.55
C LEU A 40 5.76 -8.37 27.55
N LYS A 41 5.05 -9.45 27.86
CA LYS A 41 5.58 -10.81 27.76
C LYS A 41 6.03 -11.12 26.33
N ARG A 42 5.21 -10.84 25.30
CA ARG A 42 5.60 -11.05 23.89
C ARG A 42 6.86 -10.27 23.51
N VAL A 43 6.97 -9.01 23.93
CA VAL A 43 8.14 -8.16 23.66
C VAL A 43 9.41 -8.74 24.32
N LEU A 44 9.30 -9.25 25.55
CA LEU A 44 10.44 -9.82 26.27
C LEU A 44 10.83 -11.20 25.74
N ASP A 45 9.86 -12.08 25.50
CA ASP A 45 10.06 -13.44 25.01
C ASP A 45 10.71 -13.43 23.62
N ARG A 46 10.43 -12.41 22.80
CA ARG A 46 10.92 -12.28 21.42
C ARG A 46 12.13 -11.36 21.27
N LYS A 47 12.83 -11.00 22.36
CA LYS A 47 13.97 -10.07 22.31
C LYS A 47 15.06 -10.47 21.28
N ASP A 48 15.23 -11.76 21.02
CA ASP A 48 16.22 -12.25 20.05
C ASP A 48 15.84 -11.90 18.61
N GLN A 49 14.54 -11.68 18.33
CA GLN A 49 14.08 -11.14 17.04
C GLN A 49 14.55 -9.71 16.83
N LEU A 50 14.55 -8.88 17.87
CA LEU A 50 15.08 -7.52 17.76
C LEU A 50 16.57 -7.55 17.37
N LYS A 51 17.35 -8.47 17.96
CA LYS A 51 18.74 -8.65 17.56
C LYS A 51 18.86 -9.07 16.09
N ARG A 52 18.08 -10.07 15.66
CA ARG A 52 18.00 -10.47 14.25
C ARG A 52 17.65 -9.30 13.33
N TYR A 53 16.72 -8.43 13.73
CA TYR A 53 16.30 -7.27 12.94
C TYR A 53 17.41 -6.22 12.82
N LEU A 54 18.19 -6.01 13.88
CA LEU A 54 19.37 -5.14 13.83
C LEU A 54 20.45 -5.74 12.92
N ASP A 55 20.71 -7.05 13.03
CA ASP A 55 21.70 -7.75 12.22
C ASP A 55 21.34 -7.72 10.71
N HIS A 56 20.05 -7.81 10.37
CA HIS A 56 19.55 -7.73 8.99
C HIS A 56 19.28 -6.29 8.52
N ILE A 57 19.61 -5.27 9.33
CA ILE A 57 19.39 -3.85 9.02
C ILE A 57 17.93 -3.58 8.61
N VAL A 58 16.98 -4.21 9.32
CA VAL A 58 15.54 -4.04 9.09
C VAL A 58 15.11 -2.58 9.26
N PHE A 59 15.74 -1.87 10.20
CA PHE A 59 15.43 -0.47 10.46
C PHE A 59 16.41 0.47 9.74
N PRO A 60 15.95 1.65 9.29
CA PRO A 60 16.82 2.64 8.67
C PRO A 60 18.04 2.97 9.56
N PRO A 61 19.26 3.05 9.01
CA PRO A 61 20.47 3.35 9.78
C PRO A 61 20.45 4.77 10.37
N SER A 62 19.64 5.67 9.82
CA SER A 62 19.42 7.02 10.35
C SER A 62 18.55 7.05 11.62
N ASN A 63 17.87 5.95 11.94
CA ASN A 63 16.99 5.91 13.10
C ASN A 63 17.79 5.71 14.40
N TRP A 64 17.47 6.54 15.38
CA TRP A 64 17.79 6.31 16.78
C TRP A 64 17.27 4.96 17.31
N THR A 65 18.07 4.33 18.18
CA THR A 65 17.82 3.00 18.75
C THR A 65 16.46 2.88 19.45
N LEU A 66 16.02 3.94 20.15
CA LEU A 66 14.73 3.95 20.84
C LEU A 66 13.55 3.84 19.86
N HIS A 67 13.67 4.42 18.67
CA HIS A 67 12.64 4.29 17.66
C HIS A 67 12.64 2.93 16.98
N ASN A 68 13.82 2.33 16.77
CA ASN A 68 13.90 0.94 16.31
C ASN A 68 13.23 0.00 17.32
N TYR A 69 13.48 0.21 18.62
CA TYR A 69 12.78 -0.52 19.68
C TYR A 69 11.27 -0.26 19.67
N TYR A 70 10.85 0.99 19.47
CA TYR A 70 9.43 1.34 19.36
C TYR A 70 8.74 0.63 18.19
N LEU A 71 9.34 0.65 17.00
CA LEU A 71 8.82 -0.05 15.81
C LEU A 71 8.74 -1.56 16.07
N TYR A 72 9.80 -2.14 16.66
CA TYR A 72 9.81 -3.54 17.07
C TYR A 72 8.67 -3.86 18.05
N ALA A 73 8.49 -3.04 19.08
CA ALA A 73 7.47 -3.24 20.08
C ALA A 73 6.07 -3.16 19.46
N GLN A 74 5.84 -2.21 18.54
CA GLN A 74 4.58 -2.12 17.80
C GLN A 74 4.28 -3.37 16.95
N LEU A 75 5.29 -4.05 16.37
CA LEU A 75 5.08 -5.32 15.65
C LEU A 75 4.55 -6.44 16.57
N GLN A 76 4.73 -6.32 17.88
CA GLN A 76 4.25 -7.31 18.87
C GLN A 76 2.83 -7.02 19.40
N LEU A 77 2.21 -5.91 18.94
CA LEU A 77 0.85 -5.53 19.33
C LEU A 77 -0.24 -6.47 18.84
N PRO A 78 -0.21 -7.00 17.59
CA PRO A 78 -1.17 -7.99 17.16
C PRO A 78 -1.21 -9.18 18.12
N SER A 79 -2.42 -9.63 18.44
CA SER A 79 -2.66 -10.57 19.53
C SER A 79 -2.34 -12.01 19.14
N LYS A 80 -2.76 -12.41 17.93
CA LYS A 80 -2.69 -13.80 17.43
C LYS A 80 -1.69 -14.00 16.31
N THR A 81 -1.42 -12.95 15.54
CA THR A 81 -0.60 -13.02 14.32
C THR A 81 0.77 -12.46 14.60
N GLU A 82 1.80 -13.24 14.30
CA GLU A 82 3.19 -12.79 14.34
C GLU A 82 3.66 -12.40 12.94
N ILE A 83 4.26 -11.21 12.80
CA ILE A 83 4.81 -10.74 11.53
C ILE A 83 6.33 -10.68 11.63
N ASP A 84 7.02 -11.48 10.82
CA ASP A 84 8.47 -11.35 10.67
C ASP A 84 8.78 -10.16 9.74
N ALA A 85 9.39 -9.11 10.29
CA ALA A 85 9.78 -7.93 9.53
C ALA A 85 10.79 -8.24 8.41
N VAL A 86 11.66 -9.25 8.57
CA VAL A 86 12.63 -9.63 7.52
C VAL A 86 11.90 -10.22 6.32
N GLU A 87 11.02 -11.21 6.55
CA GLU A 87 10.22 -11.84 5.49
C GLU A 87 9.28 -10.82 4.83
N PHE A 88 8.65 -9.95 5.65
CA PHE A 88 7.82 -8.86 5.14
C PHE A 88 8.60 -7.94 4.21
N LEU A 89 9.80 -7.50 4.59
CA LEU A 89 10.62 -6.60 3.76
C LEU A 89 11.11 -7.26 2.48
N ASP A 90 11.40 -8.57 2.49
CA ASP A 90 11.71 -9.33 1.28
C ASP A 90 10.52 -9.35 0.30
N GLY A 91 9.31 -9.61 0.81
CA GLY A 91 8.07 -9.52 0.02
C GLY A 91 7.81 -8.10 -0.48
N ALA A 92 8.02 -7.10 0.38
CA ALA A 92 7.84 -5.69 0.04
C ALA A 92 8.83 -5.21 -1.03
N ARG A 93 10.08 -5.72 -0.99
CA ARG A 93 11.09 -5.48 -2.04
C ARG A 93 10.65 -6.04 -3.38
N PHE A 94 10.16 -7.28 -3.39
CA PHE A 94 9.63 -7.89 -4.60
C PHE A 94 8.46 -7.07 -5.18
N ALA A 95 7.52 -6.67 -4.31
CA ALA A 95 6.40 -5.81 -4.72
C ALA A 95 6.89 -4.47 -5.30
N CYS A 96 7.85 -3.81 -4.64
CA CYS A 96 8.40 -2.54 -5.12
C CYS A 96 9.11 -2.69 -6.48
N ASP A 97 9.90 -3.75 -6.69
CA ASP A 97 10.54 -4.03 -7.99
C ASP A 97 9.49 -4.18 -9.09
N ARG A 98 8.45 -4.99 -8.83
CA ARG A 98 7.37 -5.22 -9.78
C ARG A 98 6.64 -3.94 -10.15
N ILE A 99 6.35 -3.09 -9.16
CA ILE A 99 5.65 -1.81 -9.35
C ILE A 99 6.49 -0.84 -10.18
N LEU A 100 7.78 -0.68 -9.83
CA LEU A 100 8.66 0.25 -10.54
C LEU A 100 8.83 -0.20 -11.99
N ARG A 101 9.03 -1.50 -12.25
CA ARG A 101 9.06 -2.03 -13.63
C ARG A 101 7.75 -1.83 -14.36
N ALA A 102 6.61 -2.07 -13.71
CA ALA A 102 5.29 -1.88 -14.30
C ALA A 102 5.04 -0.41 -14.67
N MET A 103 5.44 0.54 -13.83
CA MET A 103 5.33 1.97 -14.11
C MET A 103 6.14 2.42 -15.33
N HIS A 104 7.18 1.67 -15.69
CA HIS A 104 8.03 1.93 -16.86
C HIS A 104 7.71 1.00 -18.03
N SER A 105 6.65 0.19 -17.93
CA SER A 105 6.22 -0.68 -19.02
C SER A 105 5.42 0.13 -20.06
N PRO A 106 5.68 -0.04 -21.36
CA PRO A 106 4.90 0.62 -22.40
C PRO A 106 3.40 0.31 -22.30
N GLU A 107 3.05 -0.93 -21.96
CA GLU A 107 1.65 -1.37 -21.89
C GLU A 107 0.87 -0.61 -20.81
N LEU A 108 1.46 -0.41 -19.62
CA LEU A 108 0.80 0.32 -18.54
C LEU A 108 0.81 1.83 -18.81
N ILE A 109 1.85 2.37 -19.46
CA ILE A 109 1.90 3.78 -19.88
C ILE A 109 0.82 4.09 -20.91
N ASP A 110 0.66 3.26 -21.93
CA ASP A 110 -0.39 3.42 -22.96
C ASP A 110 -1.79 3.30 -22.37
N PHE A 111 -1.98 2.34 -21.45
CA PHE A 111 -3.22 2.21 -20.68
C PHE A 111 -3.50 3.45 -19.83
N ALA A 112 -2.49 3.99 -19.13
CA ALA A 112 -2.64 5.16 -18.25
C ALA A 112 -2.82 6.49 -19.02
N THR A 113 -2.27 6.60 -20.23
CA THR A 113 -2.40 7.78 -21.10
C THR A 113 -3.67 7.78 -21.96
N ALA A 114 -4.40 6.65 -21.99
CA ALA A 114 -5.58 6.43 -22.83
C ALA A 114 -5.30 6.55 -24.35
N ASN A 115 -4.05 6.30 -24.76
CA ASN A 115 -3.62 6.35 -26.17
C ASN A 115 -3.94 5.06 -26.94
N ALA A 116 -4.28 3.96 -26.26
CA ALA A 116 -4.50 2.65 -26.88
C ALA A 116 -5.99 2.22 -26.92
N PRO A 117 -6.46 1.56 -28.00
CA PRO A 117 -7.81 1.03 -28.09
C PRO A 117 -7.98 -0.35 -27.40
N PHE A 118 -8.97 -0.44 -26.50
CA PHE A 118 -9.86 -1.60 -26.26
C PHE A 118 -9.46 -2.84 -25.44
N SER A 119 -8.29 -2.96 -24.81
CA SER A 119 -8.15 -4.01 -23.77
C SER A 119 -7.28 -3.59 -22.60
N ARG A 120 -7.76 -3.93 -21.41
CA ARG A 120 -7.03 -3.74 -20.16
C ARG A 120 -5.88 -4.76 -20.12
N PRO A 121 -4.61 -4.33 -20.00
CA PRO A 121 -3.49 -5.26 -20.03
C PRO A 121 -3.41 -6.05 -18.71
N GLU A 122 -2.85 -7.26 -18.76
CA GLU A 122 -2.70 -8.13 -17.57
C GLU A 122 -1.92 -7.44 -16.44
N ILE A 123 -0.92 -6.62 -16.79
CA ILE A 123 -0.16 -5.82 -15.82
C ILE A 123 -1.03 -4.82 -15.06
N ALA A 124 -2.09 -4.29 -15.69
CA ALA A 124 -3.04 -3.40 -15.01
C ALA A 124 -3.94 -4.18 -14.05
N ASP A 125 -4.29 -5.43 -14.35
CA ASP A 125 -5.04 -6.30 -13.43
C ASP A 125 -4.19 -6.70 -12.24
N GLU A 126 -2.93 -7.06 -12.47
CA GLU A 126 -1.96 -7.37 -11.41
C GLU A 126 -1.75 -6.16 -10.49
N MET A 127 -1.49 -4.98 -11.06
CA MET A 127 -1.29 -3.76 -10.27
C MET A 127 -2.55 -3.36 -9.50
N GLU A 128 -3.75 -3.52 -10.06
CA GLU A 128 -4.99 -3.24 -9.31
C GLU A 128 -5.22 -4.23 -8.16
N GLN A 129 -4.76 -5.47 -8.28
CA GLN A 129 -4.85 -6.45 -7.18
C GLN A 129 -3.87 -6.15 -6.04
N MET A 130 -2.68 -5.64 -6.35
CA MET A 130 -1.66 -5.30 -5.34
C MET A 130 -2.00 -4.04 -4.53
N PHE A 131 -2.82 -3.15 -5.07
CA PHE A 131 -3.14 -1.86 -4.47
C PHE A 131 -4.57 -1.83 -3.93
N GLU A 132 -4.79 -1.01 -2.91
CA GLU A 132 -6.12 -0.54 -2.60
C GLU A 132 -6.63 0.35 -3.76
N SER A 133 -7.91 0.21 -4.11
CA SER A 133 -8.47 0.78 -5.33
C SER A 133 -8.31 2.31 -5.44
N THR A 134 -8.49 3.06 -4.35
CA THR A 134 -8.27 4.52 -4.37
C THR A 134 -6.80 4.88 -4.54
N CYS A 135 -5.88 4.09 -3.97
CA CYS A 135 -4.44 4.27 -4.18
C CYS A 135 -4.03 3.94 -5.63
N TYR A 136 -4.57 2.86 -6.21
CA TYR A 136 -4.33 2.50 -7.61
C TYR A 136 -4.75 3.64 -8.56
N GLN A 137 -6.00 4.10 -8.43
CA GLN A 137 -6.57 5.13 -9.30
C GLN A 137 -6.01 6.53 -9.02
N GLY A 138 -5.78 6.88 -7.76
CA GLY A 138 -5.40 8.22 -7.34
C GLY A 138 -3.89 8.47 -7.29
N GLN A 139 -3.06 7.42 -7.23
CA GLN A 139 -1.62 7.56 -7.04
C GLN A 139 -0.80 6.82 -8.10
N LEU A 140 -1.05 5.53 -8.34
CA LEU A 140 -0.25 4.74 -9.29
C LEU A 140 -0.48 5.21 -10.73
N LEU A 141 -1.73 5.12 -11.23
CA LEU A 141 -2.03 5.49 -12.62
C LEU A 141 -1.63 6.93 -12.97
N PRO A 142 -1.88 7.96 -12.12
CA PRO A 142 -1.43 9.31 -12.43
C PRO A 142 0.09 9.46 -12.48
N ARG A 143 0.85 8.67 -11.70
CA ARG A 143 2.32 8.66 -11.77
C ARG A 143 2.80 8.00 -13.07
N THR A 144 2.25 6.84 -13.42
CA THR A 144 2.56 6.16 -14.68
C THR A 144 2.24 7.06 -15.88
N ARG A 145 1.08 7.72 -15.88
CA ARG A 145 0.70 8.67 -16.93
C ARG A 145 1.74 9.79 -17.09
N ARG A 146 2.24 10.36 -15.97
CA ARG A 146 3.25 11.42 -16.01
C ARG A 146 4.58 10.97 -16.60
N LEU A 147 4.97 9.71 -16.41
CA LEU A 147 6.20 9.16 -17.00
C LEU A 147 6.11 9.07 -18.53
N GLY A 148 4.91 8.81 -19.08
CA GLY A 148 4.68 8.79 -20.53
C GLY A 148 4.47 10.17 -21.18
N LEU A 149 4.42 11.26 -20.41
CA LEU A 149 4.21 12.59 -20.98
C LEU A 149 5.51 13.15 -21.54
N GLY A 150 5.54 13.43 -22.84
CA GLY A 150 6.61 14.20 -23.49
C GLY A 150 7.87 13.41 -23.85
N VAL A 151 7.89 12.09 -23.65
CA VAL A 151 9.00 11.21 -24.03
C VAL A 151 8.48 10.09 -24.94
N PRO A 152 9.01 9.93 -26.18
CA PRO A 152 8.52 8.93 -27.13
C PRO A 152 8.89 7.49 -26.74
N SER A 153 9.94 7.29 -25.94
CA SER A 153 10.27 6.00 -25.34
C SER A 153 10.98 6.20 -24.00
N HIS A 154 10.53 5.48 -22.98
CA HIS A 154 11.11 5.50 -21.64
C HIS A 154 11.20 4.06 -21.14
N GLU A 155 12.40 3.55 -20.88
CA GLU A 155 12.63 2.17 -20.44
C GLU A 155 13.52 2.14 -19.20
N LEU A 156 13.08 1.40 -18.16
CA LEU A 156 13.91 1.12 -17.00
C LEU A 156 14.85 -0.04 -17.31
N LYS A 157 16.15 0.25 -17.46
CA LYS A 157 17.19 -0.74 -17.76
C LYS A 157 17.71 -1.45 -16.52
N GLU A 158 18.01 -0.68 -15.49
CA GLU A 158 18.59 -1.19 -14.25
C GLU A 158 17.83 -0.64 -13.05
N LEU A 159 17.64 -1.50 -12.05
CA LEU A 159 17.01 -1.16 -10.78
C LEU A 159 17.72 -1.90 -9.66
N ASP A 160 18.50 -1.15 -8.90
CA ASP A 160 19.25 -1.68 -7.77
C ASP A 160 18.66 -1.16 -6.46
N PHE A 161 18.44 -2.06 -5.52
CA PHE A 161 18.03 -1.71 -4.16
C PHE A 161 19.27 -1.51 -3.30
N THR A 162 19.55 -0.28 -2.91
CA THR A 162 20.65 0.08 -2.01
C THR A 162 20.23 0.08 -0.54
N GLY A 163 18.93 -0.01 -0.26
CA GLY A 163 18.41 -0.19 1.09
C GLY A 163 16.92 -0.50 1.09
N VAL A 164 16.51 -1.37 2.01
CA VAL A 164 15.11 -1.76 2.23
C VAL A 164 14.87 -1.79 3.72
N TYR A 165 13.96 -0.93 4.19
CA TYR A 165 13.81 -0.70 5.62
C TYR A 165 12.34 -0.62 6.03
N LEU A 166 12.04 -1.11 7.24
CA LEU A 166 10.77 -0.86 7.91
C LEU A 166 10.86 0.51 8.60
N SER A 167 10.12 1.48 8.07
CA SER A 167 10.16 2.87 8.54
C SER A 167 8.91 3.28 9.32
N GLY A 168 7.95 2.38 9.51
CA GLY A 168 6.74 2.67 10.27
C GLY A 168 5.86 1.45 10.51
N VAL A 169 5.26 1.40 11.69
CA VAL A 169 4.30 0.38 12.12
C VAL A 169 3.12 1.09 12.75
N LYS A 170 1.91 0.74 12.34
CA LYS A 170 0.69 1.25 12.96
C LYS A 170 -0.29 0.12 13.12
N VAL A 171 -0.78 -0.06 14.34
CA VAL A 171 -1.80 -1.05 14.67
C VAL A 171 -3.02 -0.29 15.13
N ASP A 172 -4.17 -0.61 14.56
CA ASP A 172 -5.45 -0.10 14.99
C ASP A 172 -6.47 -1.23 15.14
N ARG A 173 -7.51 -0.97 15.93
CA ARG A 173 -8.55 -1.95 16.25
C ARG A 173 -9.93 -1.41 15.85
N PRO A 174 -10.19 -1.21 14.55
CA PRO A 174 -11.48 -0.70 14.10
C PRO A 174 -12.61 -1.68 14.43
N THR A 175 -13.79 -1.13 14.73
CA THR A 175 -15.02 -1.91 14.79
C THR A 175 -15.51 -2.23 13.38
N ARG A 176 -16.28 -3.30 13.22
CA ARG A 176 -16.92 -3.65 11.95
C ARG A 176 -17.79 -2.51 11.40
N ALA A 177 -18.49 -1.84 12.30
CA ALA A 177 -19.23 -0.59 12.09
C ALA A 177 -18.39 0.50 11.40
N TYR A 178 -17.21 0.78 11.95
CA TYR A 178 -16.28 1.75 11.40
C TYR A 178 -15.80 1.34 10.00
N LEU A 179 -15.47 0.07 9.80
CA LEU A 179 -15.02 -0.45 8.50
C LEU A 179 -16.09 -0.32 7.42
N LYS A 180 -17.37 -0.61 7.71
CA LYS A 180 -18.47 -0.39 6.75
C LYS A 180 -18.56 1.07 6.31
N THR A 181 -18.36 2.00 7.24
CA THR A 181 -18.36 3.44 6.93
C THR A 181 -17.14 3.80 6.08
N GLU A 182 -15.98 3.26 6.39
CA GLU A 182 -14.75 3.45 5.61
C GLU A 182 -14.87 2.88 4.19
N GLU A 183 -15.44 1.69 4.01
CA GLU A 183 -15.71 1.08 2.70
C GLU A 183 -16.63 1.97 1.85
N LYS A 184 -17.71 2.50 2.43
CA LYS A 184 -18.58 3.44 1.72
C LYS A 184 -17.82 4.72 1.34
N LEU A 185 -16.99 5.25 2.24
CA LEU A 185 -16.18 6.43 1.94
C LEU A 185 -15.22 6.18 0.77
N ARG A 186 -14.56 5.01 0.74
CA ARG A 186 -13.68 4.59 -0.37
C ARG A 186 -14.48 4.47 -1.68
N ALA A 187 -15.66 3.84 -1.66
CA ALA A 187 -16.52 3.72 -2.83
C ALA A 187 -16.95 5.09 -3.38
N VAL A 188 -17.28 6.02 -2.49
CA VAL A 188 -17.63 7.39 -2.87
C VAL A 188 -16.42 8.15 -3.43
N ALA A 189 -15.23 7.99 -2.85
CA ALA A 189 -14.00 8.56 -3.38
C ALA A 189 -13.68 8.03 -4.78
N LEU A 190 -13.87 6.73 -5.02
CA LEU A 190 -13.71 6.13 -6.36
C LEU A 190 -14.68 6.72 -7.38
N GLN A 191 -15.95 6.92 -7.01
CA GLN A 191 -16.93 7.59 -7.88
C GLN A 191 -16.47 9.01 -8.22
N ALA A 192 -16.04 9.79 -7.24
CA ALA A 192 -15.54 11.15 -7.46
C ALA A 192 -14.31 11.19 -8.37
N ILE A 193 -13.37 10.25 -8.22
CA ILE A 193 -12.21 10.13 -9.11
C ILE A 193 -12.65 9.82 -10.55
N ALA A 194 -13.58 8.89 -10.74
CA ALA A 194 -14.10 8.55 -12.05
C ALA A 194 -14.83 9.73 -12.72
N GLU A 195 -15.64 10.46 -11.96
CA GLU A 195 -16.33 11.67 -12.42
C GLU A 195 -15.33 12.75 -12.83
N GLN A 196 -14.27 12.99 -12.03
CA GLN A 196 -13.21 13.93 -12.39
C GLN A 196 -12.47 13.52 -13.66
N GLN A 197 -12.14 12.23 -13.81
CA GLN A 197 -11.49 11.72 -15.02
C GLN A 197 -12.38 11.91 -16.25
N HIS A 198 -13.69 11.70 -16.12
CA HIS A 198 -14.65 11.93 -17.19
C HIS A 198 -14.79 13.42 -17.54
N LYS A 199 -14.88 14.31 -16.54
CA LYS A 199 -14.88 15.77 -16.74
C LYS A 199 -13.62 16.26 -17.46
N LEU A 200 -12.44 15.78 -17.06
CA LEU A 200 -11.16 16.09 -17.71
C LEU A 200 -11.07 15.59 -19.16
N ARG A 201 -11.82 14.54 -19.53
CA ARG A 201 -11.93 14.07 -20.92
C ARG A 201 -12.91 14.89 -21.75
N GLN A 202 -13.87 15.56 -21.12
CA GLN A 202 -14.93 16.31 -21.79
C GLN A 202 -14.71 17.83 -21.83
N MET A 203 -13.84 18.41 -20.99
CA MET A 203 -13.65 19.87 -20.92
C MET A 203 -12.19 20.30 -20.70
N SER A 204 -11.86 21.45 -21.30
CA SER A 204 -10.63 22.23 -21.14
C SER A 204 -10.65 23.19 -19.93
N GLU A 205 -11.71 23.18 -19.11
CA GLU A 205 -11.93 24.16 -18.04
C GLU A 205 -11.52 23.67 -16.65
N ARG A 206 -10.99 24.60 -15.84
CA ARG A 206 -10.59 24.37 -14.44
C ARG A 206 -11.82 24.14 -13.56
N PRO A 207 -11.72 23.28 -12.52
CA PRO A 207 -12.83 22.98 -11.64
C PRO A 207 -13.33 24.22 -10.88
N ASN A 208 -14.65 24.41 -10.86
CA ASN A 208 -15.34 25.50 -10.16
C ASN A 208 -15.53 25.16 -8.67
N ILE A 209 -15.20 26.10 -7.77
CA ILE A 209 -15.24 25.94 -6.30
C ILE A 209 -16.66 25.57 -5.81
N THR A 210 -17.69 26.10 -6.46
CA THR A 210 -19.10 25.85 -6.08
C THR A 210 -19.52 24.40 -6.35
N GLU A 211 -19.02 23.80 -7.44
CA GLU A 211 -19.25 22.37 -7.74
C GLU A 211 -18.56 21.47 -6.71
N MET A 212 -17.34 21.82 -6.30
CA MET A 212 -16.64 21.05 -5.26
C MET A 212 -17.40 21.01 -3.94
N MET A 213 -18.08 22.11 -3.56
CA MET A 213 -18.90 22.13 -2.35
C MET A 213 -20.18 21.30 -2.47
N SER A 214 -20.83 21.29 -3.63
CA SER A 214 -22.01 20.43 -3.86
C SER A 214 -21.63 18.94 -3.84
N ASP A 215 -20.47 18.59 -4.38
CA ASP A 215 -19.95 17.22 -4.35
C ASP A 215 -19.72 16.77 -2.89
N LEU A 216 -19.05 17.60 -2.08
CA LEU A 216 -18.83 17.32 -0.65
C LEU A 216 -20.14 17.15 0.14
N SER A 217 -21.17 17.94 -0.16
CA SER A 217 -22.48 17.81 0.47
C SER A 217 -23.19 16.50 0.10
N SER A 218 -23.02 16.05 -1.14
CA SER A 218 -23.57 14.79 -1.66
C SER A 218 -22.85 13.59 -1.05
N ILE A 219 -21.53 13.69 -0.87
CA ILE A 219 -20.69 12.71 -0.16
C ILE A 219 -21.19 12.56 1.27
N LYS A 220 -21.39 13.66 2.00
CA LYS A 220 -21.90 13.65 3.38
C LYS A 220 -23.26 12.96 3.48
N LYS A 221 -24.20 13.26 2.57
CA LYS A 221 -25.52 12.62 2.54
C LYS A 221 -25.46 11.12 2.25
N LYS A 222 -24.53 10.67 1.38
CA LYS A 222 -24.27 9.24 1.13
C LYS A 222 -23.63 8.53 2.33
N MET A 223 -22.91 9.25 3.20
CA MET A 223 -22.35 8.69 4.44
C MET A 223 -23.42 8.52 5.54
N GLU A 224 -24.40 9.42 5.62
CA GLU A 224 -25.47 9.36 6.62
C GLU A 224 -26.46 8.18 6.40
N SER A 225 -26.45 7.54 5.23
CA SER A 225 -27.29 6.37 4.91
C SER A 225 -26.62 5.02 5.24
N VAL A 226 -25.63 4.98 6.12
CA VAL A 226 -25.04 3.71 6.60
C VAL A 226 -25.98 3.05 7.60
N GLU A 227 -26.71 2.04 7.13
CA GLU A 227 -27.39 1.08 8.00
C GLU A 227 -26.35 0.29 8.81
N MET A 228 -26.53 0.31 10.12
CA MET A 228 -25.61 -0.27 11.11
C MET A 228 -26.38 -1.26 11.94
N GLU A 229 -25.94 -2.51 11.95
CA GLU A 229 -26.54 -3.51 12.84
C GLU A 229 -26.00 -3.30 14.26
N PRO A 230 -26.80 -3.54 15.31
CA PRO A 230 -26.37 -3.32 16.70
C PRO A 230 -25.14 -4.16 17.09
N GLU A 231 -24.92 -5.31 16.43
CA GLU A 231 -23.76 -6.18 16.67
C GLU A 231 -22.45 -5.64 16.06
N ASP A 232 -22.52 -4.80 15.03
CA ASP A 232 -21.35 -4.27 14.31
C ASP A 232 -20.44 -3.38 15.19
N GLY A 233 -20.98 -2.84 16.28
CA GLY A 233 -20.24 -2.02 17.24
C GLY A 233 -19.37 -2.81 18.21
N SER A 234 -19.57 -4.13 18.31
CA SER A 234 -18.91 -4.98 19.32
C SER A 234 -17.76 -5.81 18.77
N GLU A 235 -17.81 -6.19 17.49
CA GLU A 235 -16.72 -6.93 16.83
C GLU A 235 -15.59 -5.97 16.45
N THR A 236 -14.41 -6.18 17.01
CA THR A 236 -13.18 -5.43 16.69
C THR A 236 -12.25 -6.31 15.87
N LEU A 237 -11.64 -5.72 14.84
CA LEU A 237 -10.64 -6.36 14.00
C LEU A 237 -9.30 -5.68 14.21
N GLU A 238 -8.22 -6.45 14.26
CA GLU A 238 -6.86 -5.90 14.31
C GLU A 238 -6.39 -5.62 12.89
N ARG A 239 -6.09 -4.35 12.62
CA ARG A 239 -5.53 -3.89 11.35
C ARG A 239 -4.09 -3.43 11.57
N LEU A 240 -3.22 -3.87 10.68
CA LEU A 240 -1.79 -3.56 10.72
C LEU A 240 -1.40 -2.83 9.44
N GLN A 241 -0.75 -1.69 9.60
CA GLN A 241 -0.10 -0.96 8.53
C GLN A 241 1.41 -0.98 8.73
N LEU A 242 2.13 -1.41 7.70
CA LEU A 242 3.59 -1.44 7.66
C LEU A 242 4.09 -0.54 6.55
N ARG A 243 5.02 0.36 6.89
CA ARG A 243 5.62 1.29 5.93
C ARG A 243 7.04 0.82 5.60
N ALA A 244 7.25 0.45 4.34
CA ALA A 244 8.56 0.09 3.83
C ALA A 244 9.17 1.28 3.06
N LEU A 245 10.42 1.58 3.37
CA LEU A 245 11.26 2.58 2.72
C LEU A 245 12.31 1.88 1.86
N PHE A 246 12.31 2.19 0.58
CA PHE A 246 13.23 1.66 -0.42
C PHE A 246 14.15 2.77 -0.89
N HIS A 247 15.45 2.53 -0.82
CA HIS A 247 16.44 3.33 -1.54
C HIS A 247 16.80 2.54 -2.79
N THR A 248 16.56 3.15 -3.95
CA THR A 248 16.81 2.53 -5.24
C THR A 248 17.66 3.43 -6.11
N THR A 249 18.60 2.83 -6.83
CA THR A 249 19.30 3.47 -7.93
C THR A 249 18.71 2.95 -9.23
N GLN A 250 18.24 3.85 -10.08
CA GLN A 250 17.48 3.53 -11.29
C GLN A 250 18.26 4.04 -12.50
N THR A 251 18.48 3.19 -13.50
CA THR A 251 19.01 3.61 -14.81
C THR A 251 17.87 3.55 -15.81
N VAL A 252 17.46 4.73 -16.28
CA VAL A 252 16.38 4.92 -17.26
C VAL A 252 16.98 5.33 -18.58
N GLU A 253 16.62 4.64 -19.66
CA GLU A 253 16.92 5.07 -21.01
C GLU A 253 15.70 5.81 -21.59
N ALA A 254 15.91 7.05 -22.03
CA ALA A 254 14.90 7.88 -22.66
C ALA A 254 15.40 8.43 -23.99
N VAL A 255 14.51 8.57 -24.97
CA VAL A 255 14.83 9.27 -26.22
C VAL A 255 14.50 10.75 -26.06
N SER A 256 15.51 11.60 -26.21
CA SER A 256 15.35 13.05 -26.18
C SER A 256 14.43 13.50 -27.30
N ALA A 257 13.35 14.21 -26.95
CA ALA A 257 12.43 14.79 -27.93
C ALA A 257 13.10 15.85 -28.83
N MET A 258 14.22 16.45 -28.39
CA MET A 258 14.93 17.50 -29.13
C MET A 258 16.00 16.96 -30.08
N THR A 259 16.73 15.92 -29.67
CA THR A 259 17.90 15.42 -30.42
C THR A 259 17.68 14.04 -31.03
N SER A 260 16.59 13.35 -30.69
CA SER A 260 16.34 11.93 -31.04
C SER A 260 17.44 10.98 -30.56
N GLU A 261 18.34 11.43 -29.68
CA GLU A 261 19.38 10.61 -29.08
C GLU A 261 18.84 9.85 -27.87
N ARG A 262 19.38 8.66 -27.66
CA ARG A 262 19.12 7.87 -26.46
C ARG A 262 20.03 8.36 -25.33
N VAL A 263 19.42 8.79 -24.25
CA VAL A 263 20.11 9.25 -23.05
C VAL A 263 19.77 8.29 -21.91
N ALA A 264 20.80 7.71 -21.31
CA ALA A 264 20.66 6.95 -20.08
C ALA A 264 20.87 7.88 -18.87
N VAL A 265 19.83 8.01 -18.05
CA VAL A 265 19.85 8.81 -16.81
C VAL A 265 19.89 7.86 -15.64
N LYS A 266 20.89 8.03 -14.78
CA LYS A 266 21.02 7.31 -13.51
C LYS A 266 20.57 8.21 -12.38
N SER A 267 19.60 7.73 -11.60
CA SER A 267 18.97 8.52 -10.53
C SER A 267 18.83 7.71 -9.24
N ASP A 268 19.12 8.36 -8.12
CA ASP A 268 18.81 7.83 -6.80
C ASP A 268 17.42 8.28 -6.36
N VAL A 269 16.58 7.31 -6.04
CA VAL A 269 15.17 7.50 -5.75
C VAL A 269 14.82 6.82 -4.44
N LYS A 270 14.07 7.53 -3.58
CA LYS A 270 13.49 6.98 -2.36
C LYS A 270 12.01 6.71 -2.59
N THR A 271 11.62 5.46 -2.45
CA THR A 271 10.22 5.05 -2.57
C THR A 271 9.71 4.61 -1.20
N THR A 272 8.50 5.01 -0.84
CA THR A 272 7.83 4.55 0.37
C THR A 272 6.52 3.90 0.00
N LEU A 273 6.33 2.65 0.39
CA LEU A 273 5.08 1.91 0.24
C LEU A 273 4.49 1.64 1.63
N CYS A 274 3.19 1.91 1.79
CA CYS A 274 2.45 1.53 2.98
C CYS A 274 1.56 0.34 2.64
N PHE A 275 1.81 -0.78 3.32
CA PHE A 275 1.05 -2.00 3.21
C PHE A 275 0.05 -2.07 4.35
N GLU A 276 -1.17 -2.51 4.08
CA GLU A 276 -2.25 -2.71 5.04
C GLU A 276 -2.73 -4.15 4.97
N SER A 277 -3.02 -4.75 6.12
CA SER A 277 -3.68 -6.04 6.21
C SER A 277 -4.48 -6.17 7.50
N PHE A 278 -5.49 -7.04 7.50
CA PHE A 278 -6.13 -7.49 8.72
C PHE A 278 -5.33 -8.66 9.29
N VAL A 279 -4.97 -8.54 10.57
CA VAL A 279 -4.08 -9.48 11.26
C VAL A 279 -4.75 -10.09 12.49
N THR A 280 -6.07 -9.99 12.60
CA THR A 280 -6.84 -10.65 13.67
C THR A 280 -6.58 -12.16 13.68
N ASN A 281 -6.55 -12.79 12.51
CA ASN A 281 -6.15 -14.19 12.35
C ASN A 281 -5.03 -14.29 11.29
N PRO A 282 -4.09 -15.23 11.44
CA PRO A 282 -2.95 -15.35 10.53
C PRO A 282 -3.36 -15.74 9.10
N GLU A 283 -4.47 -16.47 8.95
CA GLU A 283 -4.98 -16.90 7.63
C GLU A 283 -5.60 -15.76 6.82
N ASP A 284 -6.02 -14.69 7.50
CA ASP A 284 -6.66 -13.52 6.88
C ASP A 284 -5.63 -12.50 6.38
N VAL A 285 -4.33 -12.75 6.59
CA VAL A 285 -3.26 -11.85 6.17
C VAL A 285 -3.17 -11.82 4.65
N ASP A 286 -3.63 -10.70 4.10
CA ASP A 286 -3.54 -10.32 2.71
C ASP A 286 -3.09 -8.86 2.62
N TRP A 287 -1.89 -8.62 2.08
CA TRP A 287 -1.26 -7.30 2.07
C TRP A 287 -1.69 -6.51 0.84
N GLN A 288 -2.23 -5.31 1.07
CA GLN A 288 -2.54 -4.37 -0.01
C GLN A 288 -1.77 -3.06 0.18
N ILE A 289 -1.37 -2.43 -0.93
CA ILE A 289 -0.68 -1.15 -0.90
C ILE A 289 -1.72 -0.03 -0.84
N VAL A 290 -1.77 0.66 0.29
CA VAL A 290 -2.72 1.76 0.55
C VAL A 290 -2.12 3.13 0.32
N GLN A 291 -0.79 3.23 0.22
CA GLN A 291 -0.11 4.48 -0.07
C GLN A 291 1.23 4.23 -0.77
N MET A 292 1.53 5.06 -1.77
CA MET A 292 2.83 5.11 -2.43
C MET A 292 3.35 6.54 -2.48
N ASN A 293 4.60 6.75 -2.10
CA ASN A 293 5.30 8.02 -2.28
C ASN A 293 6.66 7.77 -2.93
N GLN A 294 7.10 8.68 -3.78
CA GLN A 294 8.39 8.62 -4.44
C GLN A 294 9.05 9.99 -4.37
N PHE A 295 10.29 10.03 -3.92
CA PHE A 295 11.10 11.24 -3.76
C PHE A 295 12.41 11.07 -4.54
N GLY A 296 12.76 12.06 -5.35
CA GLY A 296 13.86 11.99 -6.31
C GLY A 296 13.37 12.31 -7.73
N ARG A 297 14.27 12.71 -8.62
CA ARG A 297 13.93 12.95 -10.04
C ARG A 297 14.14 11.64 -10.81
N VAL A 298 13.06 11.10 -11.37
CA VAL A 298 13.12 9.87 -12.17
C VAL A 298 13.64 10.17 -13.59
N VAL A 299 13.36 11.36 -14.14
CA VAL A 299 13.93 11.89 -15.40
C VAL A 299 13.97 13.42 -15.32
N SER A 300 14.99 14.06 -15.90
CA SER A 300 15.09 15.52 -16.12
C SER A 300 15.06 15.86 -17.59
#